data_AF-A0A4U1FCT8-F1
#
_entry.id   AF-A0A4U1FCT8-F1
#
_cell.length_a   1.000
_cell.length_b   1.000
_cell.length_c   1.000
_cell.angle_alpha   90.00
_cell.angle_beta   90.00
_cell.angle_gamma   90.00
#
_symmetry.space_group_name_H-M   'P 1'
#
loop_
_entity.id
_entity.type
_entity.pdbx_description
1 polymer ?
#
loop_
_entity_poly.entity_id
_entity_poly.type
_entity_poly.pdbx_seq_one_letter_code
_entity_poly.pdbx_strand_id
1 'polypeptide(L)'
;ESKPDRLLVLKVLWNDFLVCYSSRPLLCWSVWWALSTCGYFQVVNYAQGLWEQVMPSRHAAIYNGGVEAVSTLLGAVAVFAVGYIKLSWSTWGELTLSLFSLLIAAAVYIMDTVGNIWVCYASYVVFRIIYMLLITIATFQIAANLSMERYALVFGVNTFIALALQTLLTLIVVDASGLGLEITPQFFIYAGYFALIAVVFLTNGAVNILKKYRKPQDPESSSQ
;
A
#
# COMPACT_ATOMS: atom_id res chain seq x y z
N GLU A 1 -22.87 14.50 -35.46
CA GLU A 1 -21.94 14.35 -34.32
C GLU A 1 -20.58 13.89 -34.83
N SER A 2 -19.53 14.67 -34.58
CA SER A 2 -18.15 14.26 -34.89
C SER A 2 -17.72 13.23 -33.85
N LYS A 3 -17.44 11.99 -34.27
CA LYS A 3 -16.82 10.99 -33.39
C LYS A 3 -15.49 11.58 -32.93
N PRO A 4 -15.24 11.75 -31.62
CA PRO A 4 -13.93 12.14 -31.16
C PRO A 4 -12.93 11.13 -31.71
N ASP A 5 -11.90 11.65 -32.37
CA ASP A 5 -10.91 10.83 -33.04
C ASP A 5 -10.22 9.96 -31.98
N ARG A 6 -10.53 8.66 -31.96
CA ARG A 6 -10.10 7.74 -30.87
C ARG A 6 -8.58 7.78 -30.69
N LEU A 7 -7.85 7.97 -31.78
CA LEU A 7 -6.41 8.15 -31.82
C LEU A 7 -5.95 9.42 -31.08
N LEU A 8 -6.69 10.52 -31.23
CA LEU A 8 -6.43 11.76 -30.51
C LEU A 8 -6.67 11.58 -29.01
N VAL A 9 -7.77 10.92 -28.63
CA VAL A 9 -8.08 10.64 -27.20
C VAL A 9 -6.99 9.76 -26.58
N LEU A 10 -6.58 8.69 -27.25
CA LEU A 10 -5.50 7.81 -26.77
C LEU A 10 -4.16 8.56 -26.64
N LYS A 11 -3.86 9.46 -27.58
CA LYS A 11 -2.64 10.27 -27.54
C LYS A 11 -2.65 11.27 -26.37
N VAL A 12 -3.79 11.90 -26.09
CA VAL A 12 -3.95 12.80 -24.94
C VAL A 12 -3.79 12.02 -23.64
N LEU A 13 -4.47 10.87 -23.50
CA LEU A 13 -4.35 10.00 -22.34
C LEU A 13 -2.90 9.53 -22.11
N TRP A 14 -2.19 9.17 -23.18
CA TRP A 14 -0.79 8.77 -23.10
C TRP A 14 0.13 9.92 -22.65
N ASN A 15 -0.09 11.13 -23.16
CA ASN A 15 0.66 12.30 -22.72
C ASN A 15 0.38 12.63 -21.24
N ASP A 16 -0.89 12.61 -20.82
CA ASP A 16 -1.26 12.82 -19.42
C ASP A 16 -0.67 11.74 -18.51
N PHE A 17 -0.65 10.48 -18.96
CA PHE A 17 0.03 9.39 -18.26
C PHE A 17 1.53 9.70 -18.06
N LEU A 18 2.26 10.02 -19.13
CA LEU A 18 3.68 10.34 -19.03
C LEU A 18 3.93 11.51 -18.08
N VAL A 19 3.12 12.57 -18.15
CA VAL A 19 3.24 13.73 -17.26
C VAL A 19 3.00 13.36 -15.80
N CYS A 20 1.96 12.58 -15.49
CA CYS A 20 1.63 12.19 -14.12
C CYS A 20 2.74 11.35 -13.47
N TYR A 21 3.35 10.45 -14.22
CA TYR A 21 4.39 9.54 -13.73
C TYR A 21 5.82 10.07 -13.89
N SER A 22 6.01 11.28 -14.45
CA SER A 22 7.33 11.93 -14.56
C SER A 22 7.81 12.52 -13.23
N SER A 23 6.90 12.86 -12.31
CA SER A 23 7.26 13.36 -10.99
C SER A 23 7.64 12.21 -10.07
N ARG A 24 8.89 12.20 -9.62
CA ARG A 24 9.43 11.13 -8.74
C ARG A 24 8.60 10.95 -7.46
N PRO A 25 8.23 12.00 -6.70
CA PRO A 25 7.37 11.83 -5.53
C PRO A 25 6.01 11.20 -5.87
N LEU A 26 5.37 11.63 -6.97
CA LEU A 26 4.08 11.07 -7.38
C LEU A 26 4.22 9.60 -7.77
N LEU A 27 5.26 9.25 -8.54
CA LEU A 27 5.56 7.87 -8.89
C LEU A 27 5.77 7.00 -7.64
N CYS A 28 6.49 7.48 -6.63
CA CYS A 28 6.69 6.76 -5.37
C CYS A 28 5.36 6.48 -4.64
N TRP A 29 4.50 7.47 -4.48
CA TRP A 29 3.17 7.28 -3.89
C TRP A 29 2.30 6.34 -4.71
N SER A 30 2.37 6.45 -6.03
CA SER A 30 1.58 5.65 -6.98
C SER A 30 1.97 4.17 -6.98
N VAL A 31 3.29 3.90 -7.02
CA VAL A 31 3.85 2.55 -6.91
C VAL A 31 3.53 1.93 -5.55
N TRP A 32 3.70 2.69 -4.46
CA TRP A 32 3.35 2.21 -3.13
C TRP A 32 1.87 1.84 -3.02
N TRP A 33 0.97 2.68 -3.55
CA TRP A 33 -0.46 2.43 -3.60
C TRP A 33 -0.74 1.11 -4.30
N ALA A 34 -0.32 0.95 -5.55
CA ALA A 34 -0.66 -0.24 -6.33
C ALA A 34 -0.16 -1.53 -5.67
N LEU A 35 1.09 -1.53 -5.18
CA LEU A 35 1.67 -2.69 -4.47
C LEU A 35 0.95 -2.98 -3.15
N SER A 36 0.75 -1.96 -2.32
CA SER A 36 0.15 -2.15 -0.99
C SER A 36 -1.32 -2.53 -1.07
N THR A 37 -2.06 -2.04 -2.06
CA THR A 37 -3.46 -2.45 -2.30
C THR A 37 -3.54 -3.92 -2.75
N CYS A 38 -2.61 -4.38 -3.58
CA CYS A 38 -2.49 -5.81 -3.91
C CYS A 38 -2.27 -6.65 -2.63
N GLY A 39 -1.25 -6.31 -1.83
CA GLY A 39 -0.97 -7.03 -0.59
C GLY A 39 -2.13 -6.96 0.41
N TYR A 40 -2.83 -5.82 0.48
CA TYR A 40 -4.01 -5.65 1.32
C TYR A 40 -5.13 -6.61 0.93
N PHE A 41 -5.44 -6.72 -0.37
CA PHE A 41 -6.46 -7.65 -0.83
C PHE A 41 -6.11 -9.10 -0.54
N GLN A 42 -4.83 -9.50 -0.66
CA GLN A 42 -4.42 -10.85 -0.27
C GLN A 42 -4.71 -11.12 1.21
N VAL A 43 -4.26 -10.24 2.11
CA VAL A 43 -4.48 -10.43 3.55
C VAL A 43 -5.97 -10.48 3.89
N VAL A 44 -6.78 -9.56 3.35
CA VAL A 44 -8.22 -9.51 3.66
C VAL A 44 -8.99 -10.70 3.09
N ASN A 45 -8.71 -11.11 1.85
CA ASN A 45 -9.42 -12.23 1.22
C ASN A 45 -9.16 -13.56 1.94
N TYR A 46 -7.96 -13.73 2.50
CA TYR A 46 -7.54 -14.98 3.12
C TYR A 46 -7.54 -14.95 4.67
N ALA A 47 -7.86 -13.81 5.29
CA ALA A 47 -7.94 -13.67 6.76
C ALA A 47 -8.95 -14.63 7.40
N GLN A 48 -10.12 -14.83 6.78
CA GLN A 48 -11.13 -15.78 7.30
C GLN A 48 -10.59 -17.22 7.34
N GLY A 49 -9.84 -17.63 6.31
CA GLY A 49 -9.20 -18.94 6.25
C GLY A 49 -8.13 -19.10 7.33
N LEU A 50 -7.34 -18.05 7.58
CA LEU A 50 -6.35 -18.06 8.66
C LEU A 50 -7.03 -18.17 10.03
N TRP A 51 -8.09 -17.40 10.26
CA TRP A 51 -8.82 -17.43 11.53
C TRP A 51 -9.48 -18.79 11.79
N GLU A 52 -10.02 -19.44 10.76
CA GLU A 52 -10.56 -20.81 10.87
C GLU A 52 -9.48 -21.82 11.23
N GLN A 53 -8.27 -21.68 10.69
CA GLN A 53 -7.13 -22.54 11.06
C GLN A 53 -6.68 -22.31 12.50
N VAL A 54 -6.63 -21.05 12.96
CA VAL A 54 -6.21 -20.69 14.32
C VAL A 54 -7.26 -21.10 15.36
N MET A 55 -8.54 -20.90 15.06
CA MET A 55 -9.66 -21.26 15.94
C MET A 55 -10.84 -21.78 15.11
N PRO A 56 -10.99 -23.11 15.01
CA PRO A 56 -12.07 -23.71 14.23
C PRO A 56 -13.47 -23.33 14.74
N SER A 57 -14.29 -22.84 13.81
CA SER A 57 -15.68 -22.38 14.03
C SER A 57 -16.58 -23.39 14.73
N ARG A 58 -16.33 -24.69 14.55
CA ARG A 58 -17.17 -25.78 15.06
C ARG A 58 -17.15 -25.93 16.58
N HIS A 59 -16.16 -25.34 17.26
CA HIS A 59 -15.91 -25.58 18.67
C HIS A 59 -15.75 -24.32 19.52
N ALA A 60 -15.91 -23.12 18.95
CA ALA A 60 -15.70 -21.85 19.65
C ALA A 60 -16.62 -20.72 19.15
N ALA A 61 -16.80 -19.70 19.99
CA ALA A 61 -17.47 -18.47 19.59
C ALA A 61 -16.55 -17.64 18.67
N ILE A 62 -17.05 -17.27 17.50
CA ILE A 62 -16.31 -16.55 16.46
C ILE A 62 -16.64 -15.07 16.53
N TYR A 63 -15.61 -14.21 16.47
CA TYR A 63 -15.78 -12.75 16.53
C TYR A 63 -15.33 -12.03 15.25
N ASN A 64 -15.10 -12.76 14.15
CA ASN A 64 -14.59 -12.25 12.87
C ASN A 64 -15.32 -10.98 12.39
N GLY A 65 -16.66 -10.98 12.39
CA GLY A 65 -17.45 -9.82 11.98
C GLY A 65 -17.28 -8.60 12.90
N GLY A 66 -17.13 -8.82 14.21
CA GLY A 66 -16.85 -7.75 15.17
C GLY A 66 -15.46 -7.15 14.97
N VAL A 67 -14.47 -7.98 14.67
CA VAL A 67 -13.09 -7.55 14.36
C VAL A 67 -13.06 -6.70 13.09
N GLU A 68 -13.81 -7.08 12.06
CA GLU A 68 -13.98 -6.28 10.83
C GLU A 68 -14.66 -4.93 11.11
N ALA A 69 -15.69 -4.90 11.93
CA ALA A 69 -16.38 -3.67 12.31
C ALA A 69 -15.46 -2.73 13.10
N VAL A 70 -14.76 -3.26 14.11
CA VAL A 70 -13.81 -2.49 14.95
C VAL A 70 -12.68 -1.94 14.10
N SER A 71 -12.06 -2.76 13.25
CA SER A 71 -10.97 -2.30 12.37
C SER A 71 -11.43 -1.26 11.35
N THR A 72 -12.67 -1.35 10.85
CA THR A 72 -13.25 -0.32 9.97
C THR A 72 -13.47 1.00 10.71
N LEU A 73 -14.04 0.95 11.91
CA LEU A 73 -14.29 2.12 12.75
C LEU A 73 -12.98 2.81 13.14
N LEU A 74 -12.00 2.05 13.65
CA LEU A 74 -10.70 2.58 14.03
C LEU A 74 -9.91 3.09 12.82
N GLY A 75 -10.03 2.42 11.67
CA GLY A 75 -9.50 2.90 10.40
C GLY A 75 -10.08 4.26 10.03
N ALA A 76 -11.40 4.44 10.13
CA ALA A 76 -12.04 5.74 9.88
C ALA A 76 -11.52 6.83 10.83
N VAL A 77 -11.39 6.54 12.12
CA VAL A 77 -10.81 7.48 13.11
C VAL A 77 -9.37 7.86 12.72
N ALA A 78 -8.54 6.90 12.34
CA ALA A 78 -7.18 7.15 11.90
C ALA A 78 -7.12 8.00 10.63
N VAL A 79 -8.02 7.77 9.67
CA VAL A 79 -8.17 8.57 8.44
C VAL A 79 -8.57 10.01 8.77
N PHE A 80 -9.50 10.23 9.70
CA PHE A 80 -9.82 11.58 10.17
C PHE A 80 -8.60 12.27 10.80
N ALA A 81 -7.75 11.53 11.52
CA ALA A 81 -6.55 12.07 12.14
C ALA A 81 -5.49 12.53 11.11
N VAL A 82 -5.48 11.97 9.89
CA VAL A 82 -4.53 12.35 8.83
C VAL A 82 -4.59 13.84 8.50
N GLY A 83 -5.79 14.45 8.55
CA GLY A 83 -5.98 15.88 8.28
C GLY A 83 -5.24 16.81 9.25
N TYR A 84 -4.82 16.30 10.41
CA TYR A 84 -4.07 17.05 11.41
C TYR A 84 -2.55 16.85 11.32
N ILE A 85 -2.06 15.93 10.48
CA ILE A 85 -0.65 15.60 10.35
C ILE A 85 0.07 16.66 9.51
N LYS A 86 0.91 17.46 10.16
CA LYS A 86 1.77 18.47 9.51
C LYS A 86 3.18 17.92 9.25
N LEU A 87 3.30 16.97 8.33
CA LEU A 87 4.60 16.45 7.87
C LEU A 87 4.95 16.96 6.47
N SER A 88 6.23 17.23 6.25
CA SER A 88 6.76 17.50 4.90
C SER A 88 6.87 16.18 4.12
N TRP A 89 5.80 15.82 3.44
CA TRP A 89 5.69 14.57 2.67
C TRP A 89 6.72 14.47 1.54
N SER A 90 7.25 15.59 1.05
CA SER A 90 8.33 15.61 0.07
C SER A 90 9.68 15.14 0.62
N THR A 91 9.91 15.26 1.93
CA THR A 91 11.17 14.85 2.58
C THR A 91 11.01 13.51 3.31
N TRP A 92 9.90 13.32 4.01
CA TRP A 92 9.70 12.17 4.89
C TRP A 92 8.79 11.09 4.30
N GLY A 93 8.14 11.35 3.15
CA GLY A 93 7.15 10.43 2.56
C GLY A 93 7.69 9.02 2.38
N GLU A 94 8.83 8.85 1.73
CA GLU A 94 9.42 7.52 1.48
C GLU A 94 9.84 6.79 2.76
N LEU A 95 10.36 7.51 3.76
CA LEU A 95 10.67 6.92 5.07
C LEU A 95 9.40 6.50 5.82
N THR A 96 8.34 7.31 5.75
CA THR A 96 7.03 6.98 6.32
C THR A 96 6.46 5.73 5.65
N LEU A 97 6.48 5.68 4.31
CA LEU A 97 6.05 4.51 3.54
C LEU A 97 6.83 3.26 3.94
N SER A 98 8.15 3.38 4.07
CA SER A 98 9.00 2.27 4.51
C SER A 98 8.66 1.78 5.93
N LEU A 99 8.63 2.68 6.90
CA LEU A 99 8.37 2.36 8.30
C LEU A 99 7.02 1.66 8.46
N PHE A 100 5.96 2.23 7.90
CA PHE A 100 4.64 1.65 8.08
C PHE A 100 4.42 0.40 7.22
N SER A 101 5.08 0.25 6.07
CA SER A 101 5.12 -1.04 5.36
C SER A 101 5.82 -2.12 6.18
N LEU A 102 6.88 -1.77 6.93
CA LEU A 102 7.52 -2.71 7.86
C LEU A 102 6.60 -3.09 9.03
N LEU A 103 5.85 -2.13 9.58
CA LEU A 103 4.86 -2.40 10.62
C LEU A 103 3.72 -3.28 10.11
N ILE A 104 3.27 -3.08 8.86
CA ILE A 104 2.32 -3.98 8.19
C ILE A 104 2.93 -5.38 8.08
N ALA A 105 4.16 -5.51 7.59
CA ALA A 105 4.84 -6.80 7.46
C ALA A 105 4.91 -7.54 8.80
N ALA A 106 5.29 -6.84 9.87
CA ALA A 106 5.34 -7.38 11.22
C ALA A 106 3.94 -7.82 11.71
N ALA A 107 2.91 -7.00 11.51
CA ALA A 107 1.53 -7.36 11.88
C ALA A 107 1.05 -8.62 11.14
N VAL A 108 1.27 -8.70 9.83
CA VAL A 108 0.90 -9.86 9.01
C VAL A 108 1.66 -11.12 9.43
N TYR A 109 2.95 -10.99 9.77
CA TYR A 109 3.76 -12.10 10.29
C TYR A 109 3.26 -12.61 11.66
N ILE A 110 2.90 -11.69 12.56
CA ILE A 110 2.37 -12.03 13.90
C ILE A 110 1.00 -12.73 13.80
N MET A 111 0.17 -12.35 12.82
CA MET A 111 -1.14 -12.98 12.61
C MET A 111 -1.06 -14.51 12.45
N ASP A 112 -0.04 -15.00 11.77
CA ASP A 112 0.14 -16.43 11.48
C ASP A 112 0.93 -17.16 12.58
N THR A 113 1.97 -16.54 13.13
CA THR A 113 2.97 -17.25 13.96
C THR A 113 2.56 -17.53 15.40
N VAL A 114 1.69 -16.71 16.00
CA VAL A 114 1.42 -16.78 17.45
C VAL A 114 0.40 -17.86 17.82
N GLY A 115 -0.40 -18.35 16.87
CA GLY A 115 -1.39 -19.41 17.12
C GLY A 115 -2.47 -19.05 18.15
N ASN A 116 -2.68 -17.76 18.42
CA ASN A 116 -3.70 -17.25 19.34
C ASN A 116 -4.63 -16.30 18.59
N ILE A 117 -5.94 -16.59 18.63
CA ILE A 117 -6.94 -15.83 17.87
C ILE A 117 -7.02 -14.35 18.27
N TRP A 118 -6.84 -14.01 19.56
CA TRP A 118 -6.88 -12.63 20.02
C TRP A 118 -5.69 -11.82 19.52
N VAL A 119 -4.50 -12.44 19.49
CA VAL A 119 -3.30 -11.82 18.91
C VAL A 119 -3.44 -11.69 17.39
N CYS A 120 -4.02 -12.69 16.73
CA CYS A 120 -4.31 -12.63 15.30
C CYS A 120 -5.29 -11.49 14.97
N TYR A 121 -6.41 -11.38 15.70
CA TYR A 121 -7.39 -10.30 15.56
C TYR A 121 -6.78 -8.92 15.83
N ALA A 122 -6.04 -8.76 16.93
CA ALA A 122 -5.41 -7.49 17.27
C ALA A 122 -4.41 -7.06 16.17
N SER A 123 -3.60 -8.01 15.68
CA SER A 123 -2.63 -7.75 14.61
C SER A 123 -3.32 -7.40 13.30
N TYR A 124 -4.43 -8.07 12.96
CA TYR A 124 -5.26 -7.70 11.81
C TYR A 124 -5.83 -6.30 11.91
N VAL A 125 -6.34 -5.91 13.09
CA VAL A 125 -6.84 -4.54 13.34
C VAL A 125 -5.72 -3.51 13.14
N VAL A 126 -4.52 -3.76 13.69
CA VAL A 126 -3.35 -2.89 13.49
C VAL A 126 -2.99 -2.77 12.01
N PHE A 127 -2.91 -3.90 11.30
CA PHE A 127 -2.69 -3.93 9.85
C PHE A 127 -3.69 -3.06 9.09
N ARG A 128 -4.99 -3.22 9.35
CA ARG A 128 -6.04 -2.45 8.66
C ARG A 128 -5.95 -0.95 8.95
N ILE A 129 -5.71 -0.57 10.21
CA ILE A 129 -5.56 0.84 10.59
C ILE A 129 -4.38 1.48 9.85
N ILE A 130 -3.22 0.81 9.86
CA ILE A 130 -2.01 1.34 9.21
C ILE A 130 -2.24 1.46 7.70
N TYR A 131 -2.80 0.43 7.06
CA TYR A 131 -3.11 0.48 5.62
C TYR A 131 -4.07 1.63 5.29
N MET A 132 -5.18 1.77 6.02
CA MET A 132 -6.18 2.82 5.78
C MET A 132 -5.61 4.23 5.96
N LEU A 133 -4.73 4.41 6.94
CA LEU A 133 -4.03 5.67 7.15
C LEU A 133 -3.09 5.98 5.97
N LEU A 134 -2.25 5.03 5.55
CA LEU A 134 -1.29 5.26 4.47
C LEU A 134 -1.95 5.44 3.10
N ILE A 135 -2.97 4.64 2.78
CA ILE A 135 -3.69 4.78 1.50
C ILE A 135 -4.38 6.13 1.41
N THR A 136 -4.88 6.66 2.52
CA THR A 136 -5.44 8.02 2.58
C THR A 136 -4.37 9.07 2.32
N ILE A 137 -3.19 8.96 2.94
CA ILE A 137 -2.08 9.86 2.70
C ILE A 137 -1.64 9.79 1.24
N ALA A 138 -1.45 8.59 0.69
CA ALA A 138 -1.04 8.39 -0.71
C ALA A 138 -2.05 9.01 -1.68
N THR A 139 -3.34 8.76 -1.44
CA THR A 139 -4.43 9.33 -2.24
C THR A 139 -4.44 10.85 -2.17
N PHE A 140 -4.32 11.43 -0.98
CA PHE A 140 -4.25 12.87 -0.77
C PHE A 140 -3.04 13.49 -1.47
N GLN A 141 -1.85 12.87 -1.34
CA GLN A 141 -0.63 13.36 -1.98
C GLN A 141 -0.73 13.33 -3.50
N ILE A 142 -1.35 12.31 -4.08
CA ILE A 142 -1.54 12.25 -5.53
C ILE A 142 -2.60 13.26 -6.00
N ALA A 143 -3.72 13.34 -5.30
CA ALA A 143 -4.81 14.27 -5.64
C ALA A 143 -4.39 15.74 -5.52
N ALA A 144 -3.61 16.11 -4.50
CA ALA A 144 -3.17 17.49 -4.27
C ALA A 144 -2.18 18.01 -5.32
N ASN A 145 -1.54 17.11 -6.08
CA ASN A 145 -0.51 17.46 -7.06
C ASN A 145 -0.96 17.27 -8.52
N LEU A 146 -2.21 16.88 -8.76
CA LEU A 146 -2.76 16.61 -10.10
C LEU A 146 -4.09 17.33 -10.32
N SER A 147 -4.46 17.58 -11.58
CA SER A 147 -5.84 17.97 -11.92
C SER A 147 -6.80 16.80 -11.67
N MET A 148 -8.11 17.07 -11.57
CA MET A 148 -9.09 16.02 -11.32
C MET A 148 -9.09 14.91 -12.38
N GLU A 149 -8.92 15.27 -13.66
CA GLU A 149 -8.87 14.31 -14.78
C GLU A 149 -7.65 13.40 -14.68
N ARG A 150 -6.50 13.99 -14.35
CA ARG A 150 -5.22 13.28 -14.17
C ARG A 150 -5.23 12.38 -12.94
N TYR A 151 -5.83 12.86 -11.85
CA TYR A 151 -6.04 12.04 -10.65
C TYR A 151 -6.93 10.83 -10.96
N ALA A 152 -8.03 11.00 -11.70
CA ALA A 152 -8.91 9.89 -12.09
C ALA A 152 -8.17 8.85 -12.94
N LEU A 153 -7.30 9.29 -13.86
CA LEU A 153 -6.43 8.40 -14.63
C LEU A 153 -5.47 7.62 -13.73
N VAL A 154 -4.77 8.29 -12.81
CA VAL A 154 -3.83 7.64 -11.88
C VAL A 154 -4.54 6.66 -10.95
N PHE A 155 -5.70 7.03 -10.40
CA PHE A 155 -6.55 6.14 -9.62
C PHE A 155 -6.89 4.86 -10.40
N GLY A 156 -7.33 5.01 -11.65
CA GLY A 156 -7.70 3.88 -12.51
C GLY A 156 -6.53 2.96 -12.81
N VAL A 157 -5.37 3.53 -13.18
CA VAL A 157 -4.14 2.76 -13.44
C VAL A 157 -3.67 2.02 -12.18
N ASN A 158 -3.60 2.70 -11.04
CA ASN A 158 -3.13 2.09 -9.79
C ASN A 158 -4.04 0.94 -9.36
N THR A 159 -5.36 1.14 -9.46
CA THR A 159 -6.34 0.12 -9.14
C THR A 159 -6.22 -1.07 -10.09
N PHE A 160 -6.09 -0.82 -11.40
CA PHE A 160 -5.90 -1.88 -12.39
C PHE A 160 -4.63 -2.69 -12.11
N ILE A 161 -3.50 -2.02 -11.87
CA ILE A 161 -2.24 -2.69 -11.53
C ILE A 161 -2.38 -3.48 -10.24
N ALA A 162 -3.00 -2.92 -9.20
CA ALA A 162 -3.21 -3.62 -7.93
C ALA A 162 -4.03 -4.90 -8.12
N LEU A 163 -5.12 -4.86 -8.88
CA LEU A 163 -5.98 -6.02 -9.14
C LEU A 163 -5.29 -7.05 -10.06
N ALA A 164 -4.51 -6.59 -11.04
CA ALA A 164 -3.71 -7.47 -11.89
C ALA A 164 -2.63 -8.21 -11.08
N LEU A 165 -1.90 -7.49 -10.23
CA LEU A 165 -0.92 -8.08 -9.31
C LEU A 165 -1.56 -9.02 -8.30
N GLN A 166 -2.72 -8.65 -7.76
CA GLN A 166 -3.51 -9.51 -6.87
C GLN A 166 -3.88 -10.81 -7.59
N THR A 167 -4.43 -10.72 -8.79
CA THR A 167 -4.82 -11.89 -9.59
C THR A 167 -3.61 -12.79 -9.85
N LEU A 168 -2.48 -12.21 -10.27
CA LEU A 168 -1.26 -12.97 -10.51
C LEU A 168 -0.76 -13.66 -9.24
N LEU A 169 -0.72 -12.94 -8.11
CA LEU A 169 -0.25 -13.48 -6.84
C LEU A 169 -1.19 -14.59 -6.34
N THR A 170 -2.51 -14.44 -6.47
CA THR A 170 -3.49 -15.47 -6.14
C THR A 170 -3.30 -16.72 -7.02
N LEU A 171 -3.11 -16.57 -8.33
CA LEU A 171 -2.86 -17.69 -9.23
C LEU A 171 -1.57 -18.44 -8.90
N ILE A 172 -0.50 -17.73 -8.51
CA ILE A 172 0.77 -18.35 -8.16
C ILE A 172 0.70 -19.03 -6.79
N VAL A 173 0.18 -18.34 -5.78
CA VAL A 173 0.35 -18.73 -4.37
C VAL A 173 -0.80 -19.59 -3.86
N VAL A 174 -2.04 -19.31 -4.29
CA VAL A 174 -3.25 -19.88 -3.69
C VAL A 174 -3.89 -20.92 -4.58
N ASP A 175 -3.99 -20.66 -5.89
CA ASP A 175 -4.69 -21.55 -6.81
C ASP A 175 -3.98 -22.89 -6.92
N ALA A 176 -4.76 -23.97 -7.00
CA ALA A 176 -4.23 -25.33 -7.15
C ALA A 176 -3.47 -25.54 -8.48
N SER A 177 -3.75 -24.73 -9.50
CA SER A 177 -3.00 -24.72 -10.77
C SER A 177 -1.62 -24.07 -10.63
N GLY A 178 -1.39 -23.29 -9.57
CA GLY A 178 -0.11 -22.71 -9.20
C GLY A 178 0.61 -23.57 -8.16
N LEU A 179 0.97 -22.97 -7.03
CA LEU A 179 1.61 -23.66 -5.91
C LEU A 179 0.61 -24.33 -4.97
N GLY A 180 -0.65 -23.87 -4.93
CA GLY A 180 -1.69 -24.41 -4.06
C GLY A 180 -1.30 -24.44 -2.58
N LEU A 181 -0.64 -23.39 -2.08
CA LEU A 181 -0.07 -23.40 -0.74
C LEU A 181 -1.15 -23.39 0.34
N GLU A 182 -0.88 -24.03 1.48
CA GLU A 182 -1.68 -23.89 2.70
C GLU A 182 -1.60 -22.45 3.25
N ILE A 183 -2.56 -22.04 4.09
CA ILE A 183 -2.75 -20.64 4.49
C ILE A 183 -1.51 -20.04 5.19
N THR A 184 -0.78 -20.82 5.98
CA THR A 184 0.39 -20.36 6.75
C THR A 184 1.53 -19.91 5.81
N PRO A 185 2.00 -20.75 4.87
CA PRO A 185 2.94 -20.29 3.83
C PRO A 185 2.47 -19.07 3.04
N GLN A 186 1.16 -18.94 2.76
CA GLN A 186 0.63 -17.75 2.08
C GLN A 186 0.86 -16.48 2.91
N PHE A 187 0.54 -16.49 4.20
CA PHE A 187 0.73 -15.34 5.09
C PHE A 187 2.20 -14.99 5.30
N PHE A 188 3.10 -15.98 5.31
CA PHE A 188 4.53 -15.73 5.31
C PHE A 188 5.00 -15.00 4.04
N ILE A 189 4.48 -15.40 2.87
CA ILE A 189 4.74 -14.70 1.60
C ILE A 189 4.19 -13.27 1.64
N TYR A 190 2.99 -13.06 2.18
CA TYR A 190 2.39 -11.72 2.28
C TYR A 190 3.19 -10.82 3.23
N ALA A 191 3.68 -11.33 4.36
CA ALA A 191 4.58 -10.59 5.24
C ALA A 191 5.90 -10.24 4.53
N GLY A 192 6.51 -11.19 3.83
CA GLY A 192 7.72 -10.97 3.03
C GLY A 192 7.52 -9.94 1.91
N TYR A 193 6.35 -9.95 1.27
CA TYR A 193 5.95 -8.98 0.25
C TYR A 193 5.97 -7.54 0.81
N PHE A 194 5.35 -7.31 1.98
CA PHE A 194 5.37 -6.00 2.62
C PHE A 194 6.75 -5.61 3.14
N ALA A 195 7.54 -6.57 3.61
CA ALA A 195 8.93 -6.32 4.00
C ALA A 195 9.79 -5.87 2.80
N LEU A 196 9.58 -6.47 1.62
CA LEU A 196 10.25 -6.05 0.39
C LEU A 196 9.87 -4.62 -0.01
N ILE A 197 8.58 -4.27 0.07
CA ILE A 197 8.12 -2.88 -0.11
C ILE A 197 8.87 -1.96 0.87
N ALA A 198 8.93 -2.32 2.15
CA ALA A 198 9.61 -1.51 3.16
C ALA A 198 11.09 -1.26 2.80
N VAL A 199 11.82 -2.29 2.35
CA VAL A 199 13.24 -2.19 1.94
C VAL A 199 13.42 -1.30 0.71
N VAL A 200 12.55 -1.43 -0.29
CA VAL A 200 12.59 -0.59 -1.50
C VAL A 200 12.41 0.88 -1.16
N PHE A 201 11.42 1.20 -0.33
CA PHE A 201 11.17 2.59 0.09
C PHE A 201 12.22 3.11 1.09
N LEU A 202 12.80 2.24 1.92
CA LEU A 202 13.91 2.63 2.80
C LEU A 202 15.13 3.05 1.99
N THR A 203 15.50 2.24 0.99
CA THR A 203 16.66 2.47 0.14
C THR A 203 16.48 3.77 -0.65
N ASN A 204 15.30 3.97 -1.24
CA ASN A 204 14.97 5.19 -1.97
C ASN A 204 15.02 6.43 -1.04
N GLY A 205 14.40 6.34 0.13
CA GLY A 205 14.35 7.44 1.11
C GLY A 205 15.73 7.81 1.64
N ALA A 206 16.54 6.82 1.99
CA ALA A 206 17.91 7.02 2.45
C ALA A 206 18.78 7.68 1.37
N VAL A 207 18.71 7.21 0.11
CA VAL A 207 19.44 7.81 -1.01
C VAL A 207 19.02 9.27 -1.24
N ASN A 208 17.73 9.58 -1.12
CA ASN A 208 17.22 10.94 -1.30
C ASN A 208 17.69 11.90 -0.21
N ILE A 209 17.67 11.46 1.04
CA ILE A 209 18.18 12.23 2.17
C ILE A 209 19.69 12.44 2.02
N LEU A 210 20.45 11.39 1.71
CA LEU A 210 21.90 11.49 1.49
C LEU A 210 22.25 12.46 0.37
N LYS A 211 21.53 12.42 -0.77
CA LYS A 211 21.73 13.40 -1.87
C LYS A 211 21.44 14.83 -1.43
N LYS A 212 20.43 15.05 -0.59
CA LYS A 212 20.06 16.37 -0.06
C LYS A 212 21.11 16.92 0.91
N TYR A 213 21.69 16.05 1.76
CA TYR A 213 22.80 16.40 2.66
C TYR A 213 24.15 16.58 1.95
N ARG A 214 24.32 16.05 0.73
CA ARG A 214 25.56 16.21 -0.05
C ARG A 214 25.58 17.50 -0.90
N LYS A 215 24.42 18.10 -1.17
CA LYS A 215 24.26 19.39 -1.87
C LYS A 215 24.45 20.71 -1.08
N PRO A 216 24.62 20.78 0.26
CA PRO A 216 24.90 22.04 0.95
C PRO A 216 26.35 22.53 0.88
N GLN A 217 27.21 21.95 0.02
CA GLN A 217 28.66 22.20 0.01
C GLN A 217 29.21 22.75 -1.31
N ASP A 218 28.38 23.45 -2.10
CA ASP A 218 28.90 24.44 -3.04
C ASP A 218 28.78 25.82 -2.35
N PRO A 219 29.87 26.38 -1.79
CA PRO A 219 29.86 27.78 -1.43
C PRO A 219 29.64 28.56 -2.73
N GLU A 220 28.71 29.52 -2.71
CA GLU A 220 28.76 30.63 -3.64
C GLU A 220 30.21 31.12 -3.72
N SER A 221 30.84 30.88 -4.86
CA SER A 221 32.07 31.56 -5.24
C SER A 221 31.71 33.04 -5.43
N SER A 222 31.72 33.73 -4.31
CA SER A 222 31.83 35.17 -4.21
C SER A 222 33.18 35.57 -4.79
N SER A 223 33.19 36.07 -6.03
CA SER A 223 34.24 36.97 -6.50
C SER A 223 33.92 37.54 -7.89
N GLN A 224 33.57 38.83 -7.85
CA GLN A 224 33.70 39.89 -8.87
C GLN A 224 32.69 39.97 -10.02
#